data_AF-A0ABC8RN72-F1
#
_entry.id   AF-A0ABC8RN72-F1
#
_cell.length_a   1.000
_cell.length_b   1.000
_cell.length_c   1.000
_cell.angle_alpha   90.00
_cell.angle_beta   90.00
_cell.angle_gamma   90.00
#
_symmetry.space_group_name_H-M   'P 1'
#
loop_
_entity.id
_entity.type
_entity.pdbx_description
1 polymer ?
#
loop_
_entity_poly.entity_id
_entity_poly.type
_entity_poly.pdbx_seq_one_letter_code
_entity_poly.pdbx_strand_id
1 'polypeptide(L)'
;MVLNVEIVSKHMIKPSSPTPHHLKKLKLSFLDQIAPPVYVPIILFYPPQLGSKIDPTQKPKSLKQALSETLTQFYPLSGRIKDDFFIDCDDTGVKYVEAQVHAQLSEVIAEPSMEELKQFLPVEPYSSIETVKETLLAIQINFFDCGGMAIGVNMSHKIADGSSLINFMNAWASKSCGDSKNLSPDFDQIAPPVYVPIILFYPPQLGSKIDPTQKPKSLKQALSETLTQFYPLSGRIKDDFFIDCDDTGVKYVEAQVHAQLSEVIAEPSMEELKQFLPVEPYSSIETVKETLLAIQINFFDCGGMAIGVNMSHKIADGSSLINFMNAWASKSCGDSKNLSPDFGIDSSPFPPRDLSGFEPNAVISKEKIVTRRFVFDKSKLETLKKSACSAAESTVKDPTRVEAVSAFIWSHFMEVANAKAQMDSKKLFAAVHAVNLRPKMHPPISKHAFGNLWSFALAVSKPEEDKDYHDLVFKLRNAIRKINGDYVKKLQDGEEYLNYLKRSKEQFSRGDLEFCNFSSWCRFPVYEVDYGWGKPVWVCTTAMPFKNVVILMSTRDGDGIEAWVNMVEDNMAMLEHDHKLLSLA
;
A
#
# COMPACT_ATOMS: atom_id res chain seq x y z
N MET A 1 -43.56 9.14 6.50
CA MET A 1 -44.29 8.20 7.41
C MET A 1 -43.69 8.40 8.80
N VAL A 2 -44.37 8.09 9.90
CA VAL A 2 -43.67 8.02 11.20
C VAL A 2 -43.33 6.54 11.41
N LEU A 3 -42.06 6.22 11.26
CA LEU A 3 -41.56 4.87 11.45
C LEU A 3 -41.74 4.44 12.92
N ASN A 4 -42.34 3.28 13.17
CA ASN A 4 -42.53 2.73 14.53
C ASN A 4 -41.65 1.49 14.71
N VAL A 5 -40.53 1.66 15.42
CA VAL A 5 -39.58 0.58 15.75
C VAL A 5 -39.72 0.22 17.23
N GLU A 6 -40.23 -0.98 17.51
CA GLU A 6 -40.43 -1.50 18.85
C GLU A 6 -39.29 -2.45 19.24
N ILE A 7 -38.55 -2.13 20.29
CA ILE A 7 -37.49 -3.03 20.78
C ILE A 7 -38.12 -4.23 21.50
N VAL A 8 -37.88 -5.42 20.96
CA VAL A 8 -38.40 -6.69 21.48
C VAL A 8 -37.46 -7.28 22.54
N SER A 9 -36.15 -7.25 22.29
CA SER A 9 -35.16 -7.85 23.20
C SER A 9 -33.80 -7.16 23.15
N LYS A 10 -33.03 -7.30 24.23
CA LYS A 10 -31.63 -6.85 24.33
C LYS A 10 -30.79 -7.94 24.97
N HIS A 11 -29.62 -8.21 24.39
CA HIS A 11 -28.70 -9.25 24.82
C HIS A 11 -27.25 -8.75 24.77
N MET A 12 -26.39 -9.41 25.57
CA MET A 12 -24.94 -9.31 25.46
C MET A 12 -24.42 -10.65 24.95
N ILE A 13 -23.99 -10.70 23.68
CA ILE A 13 -23.53 -11.93 23.04
C ILE A 13 -22.02 -12.08 23.29
N LYS A 14 -21.62 -13.22 23.83
CA LYS A 14 -20.23 -13.55 24.14
C LYS A 14 -19.64 -14.50 23.10
N PRO A 15 -18.31 -14.59 22.99
CA PRO A 15 -17.65 -15.65 22.24
C PRO A 15 -18.13 -17.04 22.67
N SER A 16 -18.27 -17.96 21.73
CA SER A 16 -18.73 -19.34 22.01
C SER A 16 -17.69 -20.12 22.82
N SER A 17 -16.42 -19.77 22.69
CA SER A 17 -15.31 -20.29 23.48
C SER A 17 -14.61 -19.15 24.21
N PRO A 18 -14.21 -19.32 25.49
CA PRO A 18 -13.51 -18.29 26.24
C PRO A 18 -12.21 -17.85 25.56
N THR A 19 -11.91 -16.55 25.58
CA THR A 19 -10.65 -16.03 25.05
C THR A 19 -9.47 -16.60 25.86
N PRO A 20 -8.48 -17.25 25.21
CA PRO A 20 -7.31 -17.80 25.89
C PRO A 20 -6.54 -16.75 26.70
N HIS A 21 -5.93 -17.18 27.82
CA HIS A 21 -5.23 -16.26 28.74
C HIS A 21 -4.18 -15.36 28.08
N HIS A 22 -3.45 -15.87 27.09
CA HIS A 22 -2.43 -15.09 26.36
C HIS A 22 -3.01 -14.06 25.38
N LEU A 23 -4.29 -14.18 25.03
CA LEU A 23 -5.02 -13.25 24.14
C LEU A 23 -5.91 -12.26 24.91
N LYS A 24 -5.88 -12.29 26.25
CA LYS A 24 -6.74 -11.44 27.10
C LYS A 24 -6.44 -9.94 26.99
N LYS A 25 -5.32 -9.54 26.39
CA LYS A 25 -4.99 -8.14 26.15
C LYS A 25 -4.56 -7.95 24.71
N LEU A 26 -5.33 -7.17 23.96
CA LEU A 26 -4.93 -6.69 22.63
C LEU A 26 -4.48 -5.24 22.76
N LYS A 27 -3.22 -4.93 22.44
CA LYS A 27 -2.74 -3.55 22.46
C LYS A 27 -3.36 -2.78 21.29
N LEU A 28 -3.85 -1.57 21.53
CA LEU A 28 -4.35 -0.70 20.47
C LEU A 28 -3.16 -0.16 19.68
N SER A 29 -3.25 -0.16 18.35
CA SER A 29 -2.28 0.51 17.50
C SER A 29 -2.31 2.02 17.74
N PHE A 30 -1.38 2.76 17.14
CA PHE A 30 -1.45 4.21 17.24
C PHE A 30 -2.66 4.79 16.50
N LEU A 31 -2.98 4.26 15.33
CA LEU A 31 -4.15 4.61 14.52
C LEU A 31 -5.43 4.46 15.34
N ASP A 32 -5.55 3.34 16.06
CA ASP A 32 -6.62 3.07 16.99
C ASP A 32 -6.69 4.13 18.10
N GLN A 33 -5.54 4.53 18.64
CA GLN A 33 -5.44 5.56 19.69
C GLN A 33 -5.89 6.94 19.20
N ILE A 34 -5.56 7.35 17.97
CA ILE A 34 -5.93 8.67 17.42
C ILE A 34 -7.25 8.68 16.65
N ALA A 35 -7.81 7.50 16.34
CA ALA A 35 -9.10 7.40 15.66
C ALA A 35 -10.20 8.08 16.49
N PRO A 36 -11.18 8.70 15.82
CA PRO A 36 -12.27 9.38 16.51
C PRO A 36 -13.08 8.36 17.33
N PRO A 37 -13.51 8.71 18.55
CA PRO A 37 -14.32 7.85 19.42
C PRO A 37 -15.78 7.85 18.95
N VAL A 38 -16.01 7.42 17.71
CA VAL A 38 -17.32 7.31 17.06
C VAL A 38 -17.50 5.90 16.53
N TYR A 39 -18.73 5.53 16.19
CA TYR A 39 -19.00 4.28 15.50
C TYR A 39 -18.97 4.46 13.99
N VAL A 40 -18.55 3.42 13.28
CA VAL A 40 -18.80 3.23 11.84
C VAL A 40 -20.14 2.50 11.71
N PRO A 41 -21.22 3.17 11.28
CA PRO A 41 -22.52 2.53 11.12
C PRO A 41 -22.69 1.92 9.72
N ILE A 42 -23.27 0.73 9.63
CA ILE A 42 -23.78 0.13 8.39
C ILE A 42 -25.20 -0.40 8.65
N ILE A 43 -26.10 -0.21 7.69
CA ILE A 43 -27.44 -0.81 7.69
C ILE A 43 -27.60 -1.64 6.42
N LEU A 44 -27.92 -2.92 6.57
CA LEU A 44 -28.18 -3.85 5.47
C LEU A 44 -29.66 -4.19 5.44
N PHE A 45 -30.31 -4.01 4.29
CA PHE A 45 -31.73 -4.34 4.10
C PHE A 45 -31.86 -5.64 3.29
N TYR A 46 -32.70 -6.55 3.80
CA TYR A 46 -32.96 -7.86 3.21
C TYR A 46 -34.46 -8.00 2.91
N PRO A 47 -34.85 -8.20 1.64
CA PRO A 47 -36.25 -8.41 1.29
C PRO A 47 -36.77 -9.74 1.86
N PRO A 48 -38.11 -9.89 2.00
CA PRO A 48 -38.69 -11.16 2.42
C PRO A 48 -38.31 -12.28 1.44
N GLN A 49 -37.75 -13.36 1.97
CA GLN A 49 -37.35 -14.51 1.16
C GLN A 49 -38.57 -15.40 0.85
N LEU A 50 -39.11 -15.30 -0.37
CA LEU A 50 -40.11 -16.24 -0.87
C LEU A 50 -39.50 -17.64 -1.04
N GLY A 51 -40.06 -18.65 -0.36
CA GLY A 51 -39.67 -20.06 -0.52
C GLY A 51 -38.52 -20.56 0.38
N SER A 52 -38.10 -19.77 1.37
CA SER A 52 -37.12 -20.18 2.38
C SER A 52 -37.65 -21.33 3.26
N LYS A 53 -36.88 -22.42 3.39
CA LYS A 53 -37.19 -23.54 4.32
C LYS A 53 -36.88 -23.22 5.79
N ILE A 54 -36.35 -22.02 6.09
CA ILE A 54 -35.92 -21.64 7.44
C ILE A 54 -37.10 -20.98 8.14
N ASP A 55 -37.57 -21.63 9.20
CA ASP A 55 -38.59 -21.09 10.11
C ASP A 55 -38.18 -19.68 10.58
N PRO A 56 -38.99 -18.64 10.32
CA PRO A 56 -38.73 -17.27 10.75
C PRO A 56 -38.45 -17.14 12.25
N THR A 57 -39.02 -18.03 13.08
CA THR A 57 -38.82 -18.05 14.53
C THR A 57 -37.43 -18.57 14.95
N GLN A 58 -36.72 -19.26 14.06
CA GLN A 58 -35.38 -19.81 14.30
C GLN A 58 -34.27 -18.86 13.82
N LYS A 59 -34.57 -17.93 12.91
CA LYS A 59 -33.58 -16.97 12.36
C LYS A 59 -32.87 -16.14 13.44
N PRO A 60 -33.56 -15.55 14.44
CA PRO A 60 -32.87 -14.77 15.47
C PRO A 60 -31.91 -15.63 16.32
N LYS A 61 -32.32 -16.87 16.63
CA LYS A 61 -31.46 -17.84 17.35
C LYS A 61 -30.22 -18.22 16.54
N SER A 62 -30.38 -18.51 15.25
CA SER A 62 -29.28 -18.83 14.35
C SER A 62 -28.27 -17.67 14.22
N LEU A 63 -28.77 -16.44 14.08
CA LEU A 63 -27.91 -15.24 13.99
C LEU A 63 -27.11 -15.01 15.26
N LYS A 64 -27.74 -15.18 16.45
CA LYS A 64 -27.06 -15.09 17.75
C LYS A 64 -25.99 -16.16 17.91
N GLN A 65 -26.29 -17.40 17.53
CA GLN A 65 -25.32 -18.49 17.60
C GLN A 65 -24.13 -18.25 16.66
N ALA A 66 -24.39 -17.92 15.40
CA ALA A 66 -23.35 -17.61 14.42
C ALA A 66 -22.49 -16.41 14.87
N LEU A 67 -23.10 -15.41 15.50
CA LEU A 67 -22.37 -14.27 16.08
C LEU A 67 -21.45 -14.73 17.21
N SER A 68 -21.95 -15.55 18.14
CA SER A 68 -21.16 -16.10 19.24
C SER A 68 -19.96 -16.91 18.73
N GLU A 69 -20.15 -17.75 17.71
CA GLU A 69 -19.07 -18.52 17.09
C GLU A 69 -18.05 -17.62 16.36
N THR A 70 -18.53 -16.58 15.67
CA THR A 70 -17.67 -15.61 14.98
C THR A 70 -16.82 -14.82 15.98
N LEU A 71 -17.39 -14.42 17.11
CA LEU A 71 -16.70 -13.69 18.17
C LEU A 71 -15.59 -14.51 18.83
N THR A 72 -15.55 -15.83 18.68
CA THR A 72 -14.38 -16.62 19.10
C THR A 72 -13.13 -16.28 18.28
N GLN A 73 -13.29 -15.97 16.99
CA GLN A 73 -12.20 -15.53 16.11
C GLN A 73 -12.00 -14.01 16.20
N PHE A 74 -13.09 -13.26 16.35
CA PHE A 74 -13.12 -11.80 16.53
C PHE A 74 -13.22 -11.40 18.01
N TYR A 75 -12.47 -12.10 18.87
CA TYR A 75 -12.55 -11.97 20.33
C TYR A 75 -12.35 -10.53 20.86
N PRO A 76 -11.53 -9.65 20.25
CA PRO A 76 -11.37 -8.29 20.76
C PRO A 76 -12.66 -7.47 20.72
N LEU A 77 -13.57 -7.76 19.79
CA LEU A 77 -14.86 -7.06 19.68
C LEU A 77 -15.75 -7.27 20.92
N SER A 78 -15.51 -8.35 21.66
CA SER A 78 -16.23 -8.67 22.91
C SER A 78 -15.61 -8.02 24.16
N GLY A 79 -14.47 -7.33 24.02
CA GLY A 79 -13.74 -6.71 25.12
C GLY A 79 -14.10 -5.25 25.38
N ARG A 80 -13.29 -4.56 26.19
CA ARG A 80 -13.43 -3.13 26.53
C ARG A 80 -12.12 -2.39 26.40
N ILE A 81 -12.15 -1.17 25.85
CA ILE A 81 -10.97 -0.30 25.82
C ILE A 81 -10.62 0.13 27.25
N LYS A 82 -9.34 -0.02 27.61
CA LYS A 82 -8.75 0.42 28.88
C LYS A 82 -7.65 1.43 28.62
N ASP A 83 -7.73 2.54 29.34
CA ASP A 83 -6.75 3.64 29.33
C ASP A 83 -6.43 4.20 27.93
N ASP A 84 -7.31 3.95 26.94
CA ASP A 84 -7.08 4.22 25.51
C ASP A 84 -5.83 3.52 24.92
N PHE A 85 -5.20 2.57 25.62
CA PHE A 85 -3.95 1.92 25.18
C PHE A 85 -4.13 0.46 24.76
N PHE A 86 -5.14 -0.24 25.28
CA PHE A 86 -5.37 -1.65 24.97
C PHE A 86 -6.84 -2.01 25.15
N ILE A 87 -7.25 -3.12 24.54
CA ILE A 87 -8.53 -3.79 24.77
C ILE A 87 -8.30 -4.89 25.78
N ASP A 88 -9.02 -4.80 26.89
CA ASP A 88 -9.20 -5.91 27.81
C ASP A 88 -10.20 -6.88 27.17
N CYS A 89 -9.71 -8.01 26.65
CA CYS A 89 -10.51 -9.03 25.96
C CYS A 89 -11.19 -9.94 27.00
N ASP A 90 -12.00 -9.33 27.85
CA ASP A 90 -12.60 -9.93 29.05
C ASP A 90 -13.86 -10.76 28.77
N ASP A 91 -14.25 -10.90 27.50
CA ASP A 91 -15.46 -11.58 27.05
C ASP A 91 -16.75 -10.99 27.66
N THR A 92 -16.77 -9.68 27.96
CA THR A 92 -17.99 -8.98 28.40
C THR A 92 -19.10 -9.11 27.36
N GLY A 93 -18.73 -9.13 26.08
CA GLY A 93 -19.61 -9.39 24.94
C GLY A 93 -20.01 -8.13 24.18
N VAL A 94 -20.78 -8.36 23.11
CA VAL A 94 -21.28 -7.34 22.17
C VAL A 94 -22.75 -7.07 22.40
N LYS A 95 -23.18 -5.81 22.23
CA LYS A 95 -24.58 -5.43 22.40
C LYS A 95 -25.40 -5.94 21.21
N TYR A 96 -26.47 -6.66 21.47
CA TYR A 96 -27.35 -7.21 20.43
C TYR A 96 -28.81 -6.87 20.74
N VAL A 97 -29.49 -6.21 19.81
CA VAL A 97 -30.87 -5.75 19.96
C VAL A 97 -31.74 -6.41 18.90
N GLU A 98 -32.95 -6.83 19.27
CA GLU A 98 -33.99 -7.25 18.33
C GLU A 98 -35.15 -6.28 18.40
N ALA A 99 -35.65 -5.86 17.24
CA ALA A 99 -36.76 -4.94 17.12
C ALA A 99 -37.78 -5.40 16.07
N GLN A 100 -39.05 -5.07 16.29
CA GLN A 100 -40.13 -5.20 15.32
C GLN A 100 -40.40 -3.82 14.71
N VAL A 101 -40.52 -3.77 13.38
CA VAL A 101 -40.81 -2.56 12.61
C VAL A 101 -42.20 -2.71 12.02
N HIS A 102 -43.13 -1.91 12.53
CA HIS A 102 -44.54 -1.94 12.12
C HIS A 102 -44.76 -1.18 10.81
N ALA A 103 -44.06 -1.60 9.74
CA ALA A 103 -44.10 -1.03 8.40
C ALA A 103 -43.62 -2.04 7.34
N GLN A 104 -43.88 -1.76 6.06
CA GLN A 104 -43.32 -2.56 4.96
C GLN A 104 -41.91 -2.09 4.60
N LEU A 105 -40.98 -3.03 4.45
CA LEU A 105 -39.60 -2.70 4.06
C LEU A 105 -39.52 -1.84 2.78
N SER A 106 -40.36 -2.14 1.78
CA SER A 106 -40.40 -1.39 0.51
C SER A 106 -40.81 0.07 0.68
N GLU A 107 -41.67 0.37 1.66
CA GLU A 107 -42.09 1.75 1.96
C GLU A 107 -40.94 2.53 2.61
N VAL A 108 -40.12 1.85 3.42
CA VAL A 108 -39.03 2.45 4.18
C VAL A 108 -37.80 2.73 3.32
N ILE A 109 -37.45 1.83 2.39
CA ILE A 109 -36.25 2.00 1.54
C ILE A 109 -36.49 2.87 0.30
N ALA A 110 -37.74 3.24 0.00
CA ALA A 110 -38.08 4.04 -1.17
C ALA A 110 -37.48 5.47 -1.07
N GLU A 111 -37.70 6.15 0.05
CA GLU A 111 -37.17 7.49 0.33
C GLU A 111 -36.87 7.65 1.84
N PRO A 112 -35.82 7.00 2.38
CA PRO A 112 -35.54 7.03 3.81
C PRO A 112 -34.97 8.39 4.26
N SER A 113 -35.47 8.93 5.37
CA SER A 113 -34.81 10.04 6.07
C SER A 113 -33.72 9.53 7.02
N MET A 114 -32.73 10.38 7.33
CA MET A 114 -31.65 10.02 8.27
C MET A 114 -32.17 9.70 9.67
N GLU A 115 -33.24 10.37 10.14
CA GLU A 115 -33.85 10.10 11.44
C GLU A 115 -34.58 8.75 11.49
N GLU A 116 -35.11 8.28 10.35
CA GLU A 116 -35.67 6.93 10.24
C GLU A 116 -34.56 5.87 10.19
N LEU A 117 -33.48 6.11 9.45
CA LEU A 117 -32.36 5.18 9.37
C LEU A 117 -31.66 4.96 10.72
N LYS A 118 -31.50 6.03 11.51
CA LYS A 118 -30.91 5.93 12.86
C LYS A 118 -31.68 4.99 13.78
N GLN A 119 -33.00 4.81 13.60
CA GLN A 119 -33.81 3.92 14.42
C GLN A 119 -33.48 2.44 14.21
N PHE A 120 -32.81 2.08 13.11
CA PHE A 120 -32.35 0.72 12.84
C PHE A 120 -31.00 0.39 13.48
N LEU A 121 -30.35 1.37 14.14
CA LEU A 121 -29.06 1.21 14.78
C LEU A 121 -29.20 1.05 16.31
N PRO A 122 -28.39 0.18 16.94
CA PRO A 122 -28.45 -0.10 18.38
C PRO A 122 -27.92 1.03 19.29
N VAL A 123 -27.16 1.96 18.70
CA VAL A 123 -26.56 3.13 19.35
C VAL A 123 -26.46 4.27 18.34
N GLU A 124 -26.51 5.50 18.83
CA GLU A 124 -26.35 6.68 17.98
C GLU A 124 -24.89 6.79 17.49
N PRO A 125 -24.63 6.89 16.17
CA PRO A 125 -23.27 6.78 15.64
C PRO A 125 -22.27 7.84 16.15
N TYR A 126 -22.79 9.02 16.52
CA TYR A 126 -22.02 10.18 17.00
C TYR A 126 -22.18 10.42 18.51
N SER A 127 -22.54 9.39 19.28
CA SER A 127 -22.67 9.46 20.74
C SER A 127 -21.36 9.82 21.44
N SER A 128 -21.44 10.21 22.72
CA SER A 128 -20.28 10.58 23.54
C SER A 128 -19.23 9.46 23.65
N ILE A 129 -17.98 9.86 23.93
CA ILE A 129 -16.83 8.97 24.23
C ILE A 129 -17.17 7.84 25.22
N GLU A 130 -18.05 8.11 26.18
CA GLU A 130 -18.46 7.15 27.20
C GLU A 130 -19.16 5.93 26.59
N THR A 131 -19.94 6.11 25.52
CA THR A 131 -20.66 5.02 24.85
C THR A 131 -19.70 4.04 24.17
N VAL A 132 -18.61 4.54 23.58
CA VAL A 132 -17.56 3.71 22.94
C VAL A 132 -16.76 2.89 23.96
N LYS A 133 -16.64 3.38 25.20
CA LYS A 133 -16.02 2.63 26.30
C LYS A 133 -16.92 1.50 26.82
N GLU A 134 -18.24 1.56 26.57
CA GLU A 134 -19.20 0.55 27.00
C GLU A 134 -19.34 -0.64 26.04
N THR A 135 -19.10 -0.47 24.74
CA THR A 135 -19.15 -1.58 23.77
C THR A 135 -18.39 -1.26 22.48
N LEU A 136 -17.64 -2.23 21.94
CA LEU A 136 -16.84 -2.06 20.71
C LEU A 136 -17.60 -2.44 19.44
N LEU A 137 -18.59 -3.32 19.57
CA LEU A 137 -19.49 -3.73 18.51
C LEU A 137 -20.91 -3.80 19.07
N ALA A 138 -21.84 -3.17 18.37
CA ALA A 138 -23.26 -3.24 18.65
C ALA A 138 -24.03 -3.61 17.37
N ILE A 139 -25.01 -4.50 17.50
CA ILE A 139 -25.84 -4.98 16.40
C ILE A 139 -27.32 -4.82 16.77
N GLN A 140 -28.14 -4.40 15.81
CA GLN A 140 -29.61 -4.41 15.90
C GLN A 140 -30.21 -5.14 14.71
N ILE A 141 -31.07 -6.13 14.98
CA ILE A 141 -31.86 -6.81 13.96
C ILE A 141 -33.29 -6.29 14.02
N ASN A 142 -33.78 -5.84 12.87
CA ASN A 142 -35.09 -5.21 12.73
C ASN A 142 -35.94 -6.08 11.81
N PHE A 143 -37.05 -6.63 12.30
CA PHE A 143 -37.97 -7.44 11.52
C PHE A 143 -39.17 -6.61 11.07
N PHE A 144 -39.48 -6.62 9.78
CA PHE A 144 -40.60 -5.86 9.19
C PHE A 144 -41.84 -6.75 9.08
N ASP A 145 -43.02 -6.14 9.04
CA ASP A 145 -44.31 -6.86 8.92
C ASP A 145 -44.41 -7.67 7.61
N CYS A 146 -43.76 -7.24 6.53
CA CYS A 146 -43.66 -8.01 5.28
C CYS A 146 -42.78 -9.27 5.39
N GLY A 147 -42.11 -9.49 6.51
CA GLY A 147 -41.08 -10.54 6.67
C GLY A 147 -39.70 -10.15 6.13
N GLY A 148 -39.52 -8.90 5.69
CA GLY A 148 -38.21 -8.31 5.42
C GLY A 148 -37.42 -8.04 6.71
N MET A 149 -36.13 -7.72 6.58
CA MET A 149 -35.24 -7.50 7.72
C MET A 149 -34.24 -6.38 7.45
N ALA A 150 -33.87 -5.62 8.47
CA ALA A 150 -32.71 -4.74 8.44
C ALA A 150 -31.70 -5.10 9.55
N ILE A 151 -30.42 -5.18 9.21
CA ILE A 151 -29.33 -5.41 10.16
C ILE A 151 -28.55 -4.10 10.28
N GLY A 152 -28.66 -3.45 11.44
CA GLY A 152 -27.84 -2.31 11.81
C GLY A 152 -26.60 -2.76 12.58
N VAL A 153 -25.42 -2.31 12.17
CA VAL A 153 -24.13 -2.62 12.80
C VAL A 153 -23.41 -1.33 13.12
N ASN A 154 -22.98 -1.18 14.37
CA ASN A 154 -22.09 -0.11 14.83
C ASN A 154 -20.82 -0.75 15.35
N MET A 155 -19.68 -0.47 14.70
CA MET A 155 -18.37 -0.89 15.20
C MET A 155 -17.51 0.31 15.50
N SER A 156 -16.81 0.29 16.63
CA SER A 156 -16.03 1.41 17.09
C SER A 156 -14.88 1.70 16.12
N HIS A 157 -14.80 2.96 15.66
CA HIS A 157 -13.72 3.40 14.77
C HIS A 157 -12.35 3.39 15.49
N LYS A 158 -12.34 3.30 16.82
CA LYS A 158 -11.13 3.12 17.64
C LYS A 158 -10.41 1.80 17.41
N ILE A 159 -11.04 0.82 16.78
CA ILE A 159 -10.45 -0.53 16.67
C ILE A 159 -10.56 -1.14 15.29
N ALA A 160 -11.23 -0.45 14.37
CA ALA A 160 -11.59 -1.01 13.08
C ALA A 160 -11.99 0.07 12.08
N ASP A 161 -11.56 -0.11 10.84
CA ASP A 161 -11.98 0.68 9.70
C ASP A 161 -13.12 0.01 8.92
N GLY A 162 -13.52 0.62 7.80
CA GLY A 162 -14.58 0.07 6.94
C GLY A 162 -14.24 -1.33 6.39
N SER A 163 -12.96 -1.61 6.08
CA SER A 163 -12.53 -2.93 5.58
C SER A 163 -12.68 -4.00 6.66
N SER A 164 -12.23 -3.70 7.87
CA SER A 164 -12.35 -4.55 9.05
C SER A 164 -13.82 -4.85 9.39
N LEU A 165 -14.71 -3.87 9.19
CA LEU A 165 -16.16 -4.04 9.36
C LEU A 165 -16.74 -5.05 8.37
N ILE A 166 -16.41 -4.90 7.09
CA ILE A 166 -16.86 -5.82 6.04
C ILE A 166 -16.32 -7.23 6.30
N ASN A 167 -15.05 -7.37 6.72
CA ASN A 167 -14.46 -8.67 7.02
C ASN A 167 -15.18 -9.39 8.17
N PHE A 168 -15.49 -8.68 9.26
CA PHE A 168 -16.31 -9.22 10.34
C PHE A 168 -17.70 -9.65 9.84
N MET A 169 -18.38 -8.83 9.04
CA MET A 169 -19.70 -9.15 8.52
C MET A 169 -19.67 -10.36 7.57
N ASN A 170 -18.65 -10.50 6.73
CA ASN A 170 -18.47 -11.66 5.86
C ASN A 170 -18.22 -12.95 6.67
N ALA A 171 -17.42 -12.88 7.73
CA ALA A 171 -17.19 -14.01 8.62
C ALA A 171 -18.49 -14.42 9.35
N TRP A 172 -19.24 -13.45 9.86
CA TRP A 172 -20.51 -13.70 10.52
C TRP A 172 -21.56 -14.28 9.57
N ALA A 173 -21.68 -13.74 8.36
CA ALA A 173 -22.57 -14.26 7.33
C ALA A 173 -22.20 -15.70 6.93
N SER A 174 -20.90 -15.99 6.74
CA SER A 174 -20.41 -17.33 6.40
C SER A 174 -20.77 -18.35 7.49
N LYS A 175 -20.57 -18.00 8.77
CA LYS A 175 -20.98 -18.84 9.90
C LYS A 175 -22.50 -19.02 9.97
N SER A 176 -23.28 -17.98 9.68
CA SER A 176 -24.74 -18.09 9.63
C SER A 176 -25.25 -18.99 8.50
N CYS A 177 -24.48 -19.17 7.42
CA CYS A 177 -24.82 -20.05 6.31
C CYS A 177 -24.32 -21.50 6.49
N GLY A 178 -23.61 -21.80 7.58
CA GLY A 178 -23.01 -23.12 7.82
C GLY A 178 -21.79 -23.42 6.93
N ASP A 179 -21.17 -22.39 6.35
CA ASP A 179 -19.99 -22.54 5.52
C ASP A 179 -18.74 -22.80 6.40
N SER A 180 -17.86 -23.71 5.96
CA SER A 180 -16.70 -24.17 6.75
C SER A 180 -15.46 -23.28 6.61
N LYS A 181 -15.55 -22.21 5.81
CA LYS A 181 -14.46 -21.25 5.62
C LYS A 181 -14.22 -20.47 6.92
N ASN A 182 -13.08 -20.74 7.55
CA ASN A 182 -12.61 -19.95 8.70
C ASN A 182 -11.90 -18.70 8.17
N LEU A 183 -12.60 -17.57 8.19
CA LEU A 183 -12.01 -16.25 7.96
C LEU A 183 -11.39 -15.77 9.28
N SER A 184 -10.11 -16.06 9.50
CA SER A 184 -9.39 -15.58 10.68
C SER A 184 -9.01 -14.11 10.49
N PRO A 185 -9.39 -13.20 11.39
CA PRO A 185 -8.81 -11.86 11.41
C PRO A 185 -7.33 -11.95 11.81
N ASP A 186 -6.52 -11.08 11.24
CA ASP A 186 -5.14 -10.84 11.66
C ASP A 186 -5.10 -9.45 12.29
N PHE A 187 -4.80 -9.39 13.58
CA PHE A 187 -4.80 -8.16 14.38
C PHE A 187 -3.43 -7.46 14.40
N ASP A 188 -2.42 -8.03 13.74
CA ASP A 188 -1.04 -7.57 13.82
C ASP A 188 -0.51 -6.95 12.50
N GLN A 189 -1.39 -6.55 11.57
CA GLN A 189 -0.95 -6.08 10.24
C GLN A 189 -0.30 -4.69 10.25
N ILE A 190 0.92 -4.62 9.68
CA ILE A 190 1.78 -3.42 9.71
C ILE A 190 2.06 -2.83 8.31
N ALA A 191 1.65 -3.40 7.17
CA ALA A 191 1.89 -2.74 5.86
C ALA A 191 0.94 -3.21 4.74
N PRO A 192 0.56 -2.32 3.79
CA PRO A 192 -0.21 -2.74 2.62
C PRO A 192 0.64 -3.68 1.73
N PRO A 193 0.06 -4.77 1.24
CA PRO A 193 0.73 -5.68 0.31
C PRO A 193 0.79 -5.04 -1.08
N VAL A 194 1.96 -4.55 -1.44
CA VAL A 194 2.19 -3.84 -2.71
C VAL A 194 3.27 -4.58 -3.49
N TYR A 195 3.07 -4.78 -4.79
CA TYR A 195 4.15 -5.19 -5.67
C TYR A 195 4.95 -3.97 -6.15
N VAL A 196 6.24 -4.16 -6.40
CA VAL A 196 7.05 -3.24 -7.20
C VAL A 196 6.94 -3.70 -8.66
N PRO A 197 6.20 -2.99 -9.53
CA PRO A 197 6.12 -3.33 -10.95
C PRO A 197 7.27 -2.67 -11.73
N ILE A 198 7.90 -3.45 -12.60
CA ILE A 198 8.86 -2.95 -13.59
C ILE A 198 8.67 -3.67 -14.93
N ILE A 199 8.76 -2.93 -16.02
CA ILE A 199 8.58 -3.44 -17.39
C ILE A 199 9.83 -3.09 -18.20
N LEU A 200 10.41 -4.10 -18.84
CA LEU A 200 11.61 -3.96 -19.69
C LEU A 200 11.24 -4.28 -21.13
N PHE A 201 11.45 -3.35 -22.05
CA PHE A 201 11.18 -3.51 -23.48
C PHE A 201 12.47 -3.78 -24.25
N TYR A 202 12.47 -4.82 -25.09
CA TYR A 202 13.61 -5.28 -25.90
C TYR A 202 13.26 -5.20 -27.39
N PRO A 203 14.16 -4.65 -28.22
CA PRO A 203 13.90 -4.46 -29.65
C PRO A 203 13.87 -5.80 -30.40
N PRO A 204 13.24 -5.84 -31.58
CA PRO A 204 13.42 -6.94 -32.51
C PRO A 204 14.90 -7.20 -32.78
N GLN A 205 15.32 -8.46 -32.66
CA GLN A 205 16.68 -8.83 -32.98
C GLN A 205 16.82 -9.19 -34.46
N LEU A 206 17.28 -8.24 -35.26
CA LEU A 206 17.71 -8.52 -36.63
C LEU A 206 19.01 -9.34 -36.60
N GLY A 207 18.92 -10.64 -36.94
CA GLY A 207 20.09 -11.50 -37.15
C GLY A 207 20.60 -12.29 -35.94
N SER A 208 19.81 -12.49 -34.88
CA SER A 208 20.23 -13.36 -33.75
C SER A 208 20.36 -14.82 -34.17
N LYS A 209 21.45 -15.49 -33.77
CA LYS A 209 21.63 -16.95 -33.95
C LYS A 209 20.67 -17.81 -33.10
N ILE A 210 19.94 -17.19 -32.17
CA ILE A 210 18.99 -17.87 -31.28
C ILE A 210 17.63 -17.93 -31.97
N ASP A 211 17.15 -19.15 -32.17
CA ASP A 211 15.82 -19.44 -32.70
C ASP A 211 14.74 -18.76 -31.82
N PRO A 212 13.90 -17.87 -32.39
CA PRO A 212 12.85 -17.20 -31.64
C PRO A 212 11.89 -18.13 -30.90
N THR A 213 11.76 -19.38 -31.33
CA THR A 213 10.89 -20.38 -30.68
C THR A 213 11.51 -21.01 -29.43
N GLN A 214 12.83 -20.90 -29.25
CA GLN A 214 13.56 -21.43 -28.08
C GLN A 214 13.67 -20.41 -26.93
N LYS A 215 13.43 -19.13 -27.25
CA LYS A 215 13.50 -17.98 -26.35
C LYS A 215 12.67 -18.14 -25.06
N PRO A 216 11.36 -18.48 -25.10
CA PRO A 216 10.56 -18.66 -23.88
C PRO A 216 11.11 -19.81 -23.01
N LYS A 217 11.47 -20.94 -23.63
CA LYS A 217 12.00 -22.11 -22.93
C LYS A 217 13.31 -21.79 -22.19
N SER A 218 14.21 -21.08 -22.86
CA SER A 218 15.48 -20.65 -22.28
C SER A 218 15.28 -19.70 -21.09
N LEU A 219 14.40 -18.69 -21.22
CA LEU A 219 14.08 -17.78 -20.12
C LEU A 219 13.47 -18.49 -18.91
N LYS A 220 12.55 -19.42 -19.16
CA LYS A 220 11.87 -20.19 -18.13
C LYS A 220 12.81 -21.16 -17.42
N GLN A 221 13.73 -21.80 -18.15
CA GLN A 221 14.78 -22.63 -17.56
C GLN A 221 15.74 -21.79 -16.71
N ALA A 222 16.24 -20.68 -17.26
CA ALA A 222 17.12 -19.77 -16.52
C ALA A 222 16.44 -19.24 -15.25
N LEU A 223 15.14 -18.93 -15.31
CA LEU A 223 14.35 -18.51 -14.15
C LEU A 223 14.33 -19.62 -13.08
N SER A 224 14.03 -20.85 -13.47
CA SER A 224 14.02 -22.00 -12.56
C SER A 224 15.38 -22.18 -11.87
N GLU A 225 16.48 -22.04 -12.62
CA GLU A 225 17.84 -22.12 -12.06
C GLU A 225 18.14 -20.96 -11.11
N THR A 226 17.73 -19.73 -11.45
CA THR A 226 17.88 -18.56 -10.58
C THR A 226 17.08 -18.70 -9.29
N LEU A 227 15.87 -19.24 -9.34
CA LEU A 227 15.03 -19.45 -8.16
C LEU A 227 15.65 -20.42 -7.15
N THR A 228 16.57 -21.31 -7.56
CA THR A 228 17.32 -22.12 -6.58
C THR A 228 18.19 -21.26 -5.65
N GLN A 229 18.70 -20.13 -6.12
CA GLN A 229 19.46 -19.17 -5.34
C GLN A 229 18.56 -18.14 -4.66
N PHE A 230 17.41 -17.83 -5.26
CA PHE A 230 16.40 -16.91 -4.74
C PHE A 230 15.17 -17.66 -4.18
N TYR A 231 15.40 -18.78 -3.49
CA TYR A 231 14.35 -19.73 -3.09
C TYR A 231 13.16 -19.13 -2.31
N PRO A 232 13.30 -18.07 -1.47
CA PRO A 232 12.14 -17.48 -0.80
C PRO A 232 11.11 -16.88 -1.77
N LEU A 233 11.52 -16.47 -2.98
CA LEU A 233 10.60 -15.95 -3.98
C LEU A 233 9.59 -16.98 -4.49
N SER A 234 9.91 -18.27 -4.35
CA SER A 234 9.03 -19.39 -4.72
C SER A 234 8.04 -19.77 -3.59
N GLY A 235 8.19 -19.17 -2.40
CA GLY A 235 7.38 -19.48 -1.23
C GLY A 235 6.10 -18.65 -1.10
N ARG A 236 5.48 -18.70 0.08
CA ARG A 236 4.27 -17.94 0.44
C ARG A 236 4.44 -17.25 1.78
N ILE A 237 3.88 -16.05 1.93
CA ILE A 237 3.82 -15.40 3.24
C ILE A 237 2.82 -16.17 4.10
N LYS A 238 3.27 -16.60 5.29
CA LYS A 238 2.41 -17.15 6.35
C LYS A 238 2.36 -16.21 7.53
N ASP A 239 1.15 -16.03 8.03
CA ASP A 239 0.84 -15.20 9.21
C ASP A 239 1.46 -13.80 9.15
N ASP A 240 1.71 -13.27 7.95
CA ASP A 240 2.35 -11.98 7.72
C ASP A 240 3.78 -11.77 8.29
N PHE A 241 4.37 -12.75 8.97
CA PHE A 241 5.67 -12.64 9.65
C PHE A 241 6.82 -13.40 8.98
N PHE A 242 6.53 -14.50 8.29
CA PHE A 242 7.58 -15.34 7.68
C PHE A 242 7.17 -15.86 6.31
N ILE A 243 8.18 -16.27 5.54
CA ILE A 243 7.99 -16.90 4.24
C ILE A 243 8.10 -18.40 4.43
N ASP A 244 7.01 -19.13 4.15
CA ASP A 244 7.08 -20.56 3.96
C ASP A 244 7.73 -20.86 2.61
N CYS A 245 8.96 -21.32 2.62
CA CYS A 245 9.74 -21.66 1.42
C CYS A 245 9.34 -23.05 0.93
N ASP A 246 8.06 -23.20 0.55
CA ASP A 246 7.42 -24.47 0.19
C ASP A 246 7.62 -24.88 -1.27
N ASP A 247 8.42 -24.13 -2.02
CA ASP A 247 8.69 -24.31 -3.45
C ASP A 247 7.41 -24.37 -4.32
N THR A 248 6.29 -23.78 -3.87
CA THR A 248 5.06 -23.69 -4.69
C THR A 248 5.30 -23.01 -6.04
N GLY A 249 6.32 -22.15 -6.10
CA GLY A 249 6.80 -21.52 -7.32
C GLY A 249 6.17 -20.14 -7.58
N VAL A 250 6.52 -19.60 -8.74
CA VAL A 250 6.21 -18.22 -9.14
C VAL A 250 5.16 -18.20 -10.26
N LYS A 251 4.36 -17.13 -10.31
CA LYS A 251 3.44 -16.94 -11.44
C LYS A 251 4.24 -16.55 -12.68
N TYR A 252 4.12 -17.32 -13.76
CA TYR A 252 4.80 -17.06 -15.04
C TYR A 252 3.79 -17.09 -16.18
N VAL A 253 3.65 -15.97 -16.89
CA VAL A 253 2.69 -15.79 -17.97
C VAL A 253 3.44 -15.51 -19.28
N GLU A 254 2.97 -16.12 -20.37
CA GLU A 254 3.42 -15.81 -21.72
C GLU A 254 2.23 -15.22 -22.49
N ALA A 255 2.44 -14.10 -23.17
CA ALA A 255 1.42 -13.36 -23.91
C ALA A 255 1.93 -12.97 -25.29
N GLN A 256 1.03 -12.91 -26.27
CA GLN A 256 1.28 -12.35 -27.60
C GLN A 256 0.65 -10.95 -27.68
N VAL A 257 1.39 -10.01 -28.26
CA VAL A 257 1.01 -8.61 -28.42
C VAL A 257 0.88 -8.33 -29.90
N HIS A 258 -0.37 -8.13 -30.35
CA HIS A 258 -0.71 -7.85 -31.73
C HIS A 258 -0.52 -6.37 -32.10
N ALA A 259 0.70 -5.87 -31.91
CA ALA A 259 1.09 -4.49 -32.19
C ALA A 259 2.60 -4.41 -32.48
N GLN A 260 3.07 -3.27 -32.99
CA GLN A 260 4.50 -3.01 -33.11
C GLN A 260 5.05 -2.44 -31.80
N LEU A 261 6.21 -2.94 -31.38
CA LEU A 261 6.90 -2.42 -30.19
C LEU A 261 7.10 -0.89 -30.26
N SER A 262 7.46 -0.37 -31.44
CA SER A 262 7.68 1.07 -31.65
C SER A 262 6.43 1.91 -31.42
N GLU A 263 5.24 1.37 -31.68
CA GLU A 263 3.97 2.06 -31.47
C GLU A 263 3.70 2.19 -29.96
N VAL A 264 3.90 1.10 -29.21
CA VAL A 264 3.67 1.06 -27.76
C VAL A 264 4.61 1.97 -26.98
N ILE A 265 5.89 2.03 -27.35
CA ILE A 265 6.87 2.85 -26.60
C ILE A 265 6.86 4.33 -26.98
N ALA A 266 6.25 4.70 -28.11
CA ALA A 266 6.23 6.08 -28.58
C ALA A 266 5.28 6.95 -27.72
N GLU A 267 4.06 6.46 -27.48
CA GLU A 267 3.03 7.14 -26.70
C GLU A 267 2.37 6.18 -25.70
N PRO A 268 3.11 5.76 -24.65
CA PRO A 268 2.62 4.75 -23.72
C PRO A 268 1.51 5.31 -22.82
N SER A 269 0.34 4.65 -22.80
CA SER A 269 -0.70 4.90 -21.79
C SER A 269 -0.53 4.00 -20.55
N MET A 270 -1.00 4.46 -19.39
CA MET A 270 -0.87 3.69 -18.14
C MET A 270 -1.69 2.40 -18.20
N GLU A 271 -2.85 2.45 -18.84
CA GLU A 271 -3.78 1.34 -19.05
C GLU A 271 -3.15 0.25 -19.93
N GLU A 272 -2.41 0.62 -20.98
CA GLU A 272 -1.64 -0.33 -21.79
C GLU A 272 -0.46 -0.90 -21.01
N LEU A 273 0.28 -0.07 -20.28
CA LEU A 273 1.43 -0.53 -19.49
C LEU A 273 1.04 -1.61 -18.46
N LYS A 274 -0.15 -1.50 -17.85
CA LYS A 274 -0.68 -2.51 -16.92
C LYS A 274 -0.86 -3.88 -17.57
N GLN A 275 -1.15 -3.95 -18.87
CA GLN A 275 -1.39 -5.21 -19.57
C GLN A 275 -0.13 -6.05 -19.75
N PHE A 276 1.06 -5.45 -19.66
CA PHE A 276 2.32 -6.18 -19.72
C PHE A 276 2.72 -6.85 -18.39
N LEU A 277 1.88 -6.73 -17.35
CA LEU A 277 2.13 -7.26 -16.01
C LEU A 277 1.20 -8.46 -15.70
N PRO A 278 1.72 -9.50 -15.03
CA PRO A 278 1.00 -10.75 -14.74
C PRO A 278 -0.09 -10.61 -13.66
N VAL A 279 -0.01 -9.55 -12.87
CA VAL A 279 -0.94 -9.23 -11.78
C VAL A 279 -1.13 -7.72 -11.75
N GLU A 280 -2.32 -7.28 -11.35
CA GLU A 280 -2.53 -5.88 -11.05
C GLU A 280 -1.69 -5.51 -9.80
N PRO A 281 -0.68 -4.62 -9.90
CA PRO A 281 0.36 -4.48 -8.87
C PRO A 281 -0.14 -3.97 -7.51
N TYR A 282 -1.35 -3.43 -7.50
CA TYR A 282 -2.01 -2.80 -6.35
C TYR A 282 -3.38 -3.43 -6.07
N SER A 283 -3.59 -4.68 -6.51
CA SER A 283 -4.78 -5.48 -6.21
C SER A 283 -4.82 -5.94 -4.75
N SER A 284 -5.93 -6.57 -4.35
CA SER A 284 -6.21 -6.98 -2.97
C SER A 284 -5.08 -7.80 -2.31
N ILE A 285 -5.10 -7.82 -0.96
CA ILE A 285 -4.17 -8.58 -0.10
C ILE A 285 -4.04 -10.05 -0.50
N GLU A 286 -5.11 -10.63 -1.07
CA GLU A 286 -5.15 -12.02 -1.51
C GLU A 286 -4.10 -12.31 -2.60
N THR A 287 -3.86 -11.39 -3.55
CA THR A 287 -2.90 -11.58 -4.63
C THR A 287 -1.46 -11.74 -4.12
N VAL A 288 -1.06 -10.98 -3.08
CA VAL A 288 0.30 -11.07 -2.49
C VAL A 288 0.47 -12.30 -1.61
N LYS A 289 -0.63 -12.80 -1.02
CA LYS A 289 -0.63 -14.10 -0.34
C LYS A 289 -0.49 -15.26 -1.34
N GLU A 290 -0.93 -15.07 -2.58
CA GLU A 290 -0.84 -16.09 -3.64
C GLU A 290 0.53 -16.21 -4.32
N THR A 291 1.36 -15.16 -4.36
CA THR A 291 2.72 -15.25 -4.94
C THR A 291 3.64 -14.09 -4.52
N LEU A 292 4.95 -14.34 -4.34
CA LEU A 292 5.91 -13.29 -3.98
C LEU A 292 6.61 -12.66 -5.18
N LEU A 293 6.63 -13.37 -6.31
CA LEU A 293 7.19 -12.94 -7.58
C LEU A 293 6.26 -13.41 -8.70
N ALA A 294 5.87 -12.48 -9.57
CA ALA A 294 5.13 -12.79 -10.78
C ALA A 294 5.85 -12.17 -11.99
N ILE A 295 5.92 -12.93 -13.07
CA ILE A 295 6.58 -12.55 -14.33
C ILE A 295 5.61 -12.74 -15.51
N GLN A 296 5.62 -11.80 -16.45
CA GLN A 296 4.94 -11.92 -17.74
C GLN A 296 5.91 -11.60 -18.88
N ILE A 297 6.00 -12.51 -19.85
CA ILE A 297 6.74 -12.31 -21.10
C ILE A 297 5.74 -12.01 -22.20
N ASN A 298 5.97 -10.92 -22.92
CA ASN A 298 5.07 -10.40 -23.95
C ASN A 298 5.82 -10.35 -25.27
N PHE A 299 5.40 -11.13 -26.26
CA PHE A 299 6.02 -11.20 -27.58
C PHE A 299 5.26 -10.33 -28.58
N PHE A 300 5.94 -9.41 -29.26
CA PHE A 300 5.33 -8.53 -30.26
C PHE A 300 5.40 -9.15 -31.65
N ASP A 301 4.47 -8.77 -32.53
CA ASP A 301 4.44 -9.22 -33.93
C ASP A 301 5.69 -8.80 -34.72
N CYS A 302 6.34 -7.68 -34.36
CA CYS A 302 7.64 -7.30 -34.93
C CYS A 302 8.83 -8.14 -34.43
N GLY A 303 8.63 -9.09 -33.51
CA GLY A 303 9.70 -9.86 -32.86
C GLY A 303 10.39 -9.13 -31.69
N GLY A 304 9.86 -7.96 -31.29
CA GLY A 304 10.21 -7.31 -30.03
C GLY A 304 9.61 -8.04 -28.82
N MET A 305 10.03 -7.67 -27.61
CA MET A 305 9.56 -8.31 -26.39
C MET A 305 9.42 -7.33 -25.24
N ALA A 306 8.43 -7.52 -24.35
CA ALA A 306 8.39 -6.87 -23.04
C ALA A 306 8.39 -7.91 -21.91
N ILE A 307 9.19 -7.67 -20.87
CA ILE A 307 9.23 -8.48 -19.66
C ILE A 307 8.67 -7.64 -18.51
N GLY A 308 7.49 -8.02 -18.02
CA GLY A 308 6.88 -7.45 -16.82
C GLY A 308 7.24 -8.25 -15.59
N VAL A 309 7.70 -7.59 -14.54
CA VAL A 309 8.08 -8.21 -13.26
C VAL A 309 7.37 -7.51 -12.10
N ASN A 310 6.71 -8.30 -11.27
CA ASN A 310 6.08 -7.88 -10.02
C ASN A 310 6.75 -8.62 -8.86
N MET A 311 7.41 -7.89 -7.96
CA MET A 311 8.00 -8.47 -6.73
C MET A 311 7.40 -7.84 -5.50
N SER A 312 7.00 -8.66 -4.51
CA SER A 312 6.37 -8.17 -3.29
C SER A 312 7.30 -7.23 -2.54
N HIS A 313 6.88 -5.97 -2.35
CA HIS A 313 7.66 -4.96 -1.64
C HIS A 313 7.80 -5.30 -0.14
N LYS A 314 6.94 -6.19 0.39
CA LYS A 314 7.03 -6.67 1.77
C LYS A 314 8.35 -7.38 2.07
N ILE A 315 8.91 -8.07 1.07
CA ILE A 315 10.13 -8.89 1.25
C ILE A 315 11.35 -8.32 0.55
N ALA A 316 11.19 -7.36 -0.37
CA ALA A 316 12.27 -6.90 -1.22
C ALA A 316 12.11 -5.42 -1.59
N ASP A 317 13.22 -4.67 -1.54
CA ASP A 317 13.29 -3.32 -2.10
C ASP A 317 13.72 -3.33 -3.58
N GLY A 318 13.73 -2.15 -4.21
CA GLY A 318 14.17 -2.00 -5.59
C GLY A 318 15.57 -2.55 -5.86
N SER A 319 16.51 -2.45 -4.90
CA SER A 319 17.85 -3.02 -5.08
C SER A 319 17.80 -4.55 -5.20
N SER A 320 16.96 -5.20 -4.38
CA SER A 320 16.76 -6.65 -4.38
C SER A 320 16.08 -7.13 -5.67
N LEU A 321 15.07 -6.40 -6.14
CA LEU A 321 14.42 -6.66 -7.44
C LEU A 321 15.43 -6.63 -8.60
N ILE A 322 16.26 -5.59 -8.67
CA ILE A 322 17.24 -5.44 -9.75
C ILE A 322 18.36 -6.50 -9.63
N ASN A 323 18.75 -6.90 -8.41
CA ASN A 323 19.70 -8.00 -8.22
C ASN A 323 19.15 -9.33 -8.75
N PHE A 324 17.89 -9.64 -8.45
CA PHE A 324 17.21 -10.83 -8.97
C PHE A 324 17.20 -10.82 -10.51
N MET A 325 16.79 -9.71 -11.13
CA MET A 325 16.76 -9.63 -12.61
C MET A 325 18.14 -9.77 -13.24
N ASN A 326 19.19 -9.20 -12.63
CA ASN A 326 20.56 -9.38 -13.12
C ASN A 326 21.04 -10.83 -12.96
N ALA A 327 20.68 -11.51 -11.87
CA ALA A 327 21.00 -12.93 -11.69
C ALA A 327 20.27 -13.81 -12.71
N TRP A 328 19.00 -13.51 -12.99
CA TRP A 328 18.22 -14.20 -14.01
C TRP A 328 18.78 -13.98 -15.42
N ALA A 329 19.12 -12.74 -15.76
CA ALA A 329 19.77 -12.38 -17.01
C ALA A 329 21.13 -13.08 -17.20
N SER A 330 21.95 -13.10 -16.15
CA SER A 330 23.25 -13.79 -16.14
C SER A 330 23.11 -15.29 -16.40
N LYS A 331 22.14 -15.95 -15.76
CA LYS A 331 21.82 -17.36 -16.02
C LYS A 331 21.33 -17.60 -17.44
N SER A 332 20.47 -16.73 -17.96
CA SER A 332 19.99 -16.81 -19.35
C SER A 332 21.12 -16.69 -20.37
N CYS A 333 22.16 -15.92 -20.08
CA CYS A 333 23.36 -15.80 -20.93
C CYS A 333 24.28 -17.02 -20.89
N GLY A 334 24.06 -17.96 -19.97
CA GLY A 334 25.03 -19.03 -19.69
C GLY A 334 26.33 -18.51 -19.04
N ASP A 335 26.30 -17.32 -18.41
CA ASP A 335 27.45 -16.79 -17.67
C ASP A 335 27.69 -17.66 -16.42
N SER A 336 28.96 -18.00 -16.17
CA SER A 336 29.36 -18.81 -15.01
C SER A 336 29.40 -18.02 -13.71
N LYS A 337 29.19 -16.69 -13.77
CA LYS A 337 29.07 -15.83 -12.58
C LYS A 337 27.79 -16.18 -11.80
N ASN A 338 27.96 -16.91 -10.71
CA ASN A 338 26.88 -17.11 -9.73
C ASN A 338 26.62 -15.80 -8.97
N LEU A 339 25.59 -15.06 -9.40
CA LEU A 339 25.05 -13.91 -8.68
C LEU A 339 24.06 -14.38 -7.61
N SER A 340 24.58 -14.85 -6.49
CA SER A 340 23.75 -15.29 -5.36
C SER A 340 23.30 -14.11 -4.50
N PRO A 341 22.05 -14.11 -4.01
CA PRO A 341 21.62 -13.16 -2.99
C PRO A 341 22.28 -13.49 -1.65
N ASP A 342 22.50 -12.45 -0.84
CA ASP A 342 22.88 -12.60 0.56
C ASP A 342 21.64 -12.36 1.43
N PHE A 343 21.08 -13.43 1.99
CA PHE A 343 19.89 -13.36 2.85
C PHE A 343 20.20 -13.00 4.31
N GLY A 344 21.48 -12.84 4.69
CA GLY A 344 21.86 -12.29 5.99
C GLY A 344 21.33 -13.02 7.25
N ILE A 345 20.92 -14.30 7.12
CA ILE A 345 20.16 -15.05 8.13
C ILE A 345 20.89 -15.14 9.50
N ASP A 346 22.22 -15.10 9.50
CA ASP A 346 23.03 -15.23 10.73
C ASP A 346 23.51 -13.90 11.33
N SER A 347 23.20 -12.75 10.72
CA SER A 347 23.81 -11.47 11.10
C SER A 347 22.95 -10.24 10.81
N SER A 348 21.61 -10.35 10.81
CA SER A 348 20.73 -9.19 10.54
C SER A 348 21.12 -8.03 11.45
N PRO A 349 21.63 -6.91 10.89
CA PRO A 349 22.02 -5.74 11.68
C PRO A 349 20.82 -5.06 12.35
N PHE A 350 19.61 -5.47 11.97
CA PHE A 350 18.33 -4.98 12.48
C PHE A 350 17.55 -6.19 13.00
N PRO A 351 17.67 -6.54 14.30
CA PRO A 351 16.90 -7.64 14.86
C PRO A 351 15.38 -7.34 14.73
N PRO A 352 14.53 -8.36 14.60
CA PRO A 352 13.08 -8.18 14.70
C PRO A 352 12.75 -7.44 16.00
N ARG A 353 11.99 -6.36 15.89
CA ARG A 353 11.55 -5.56 17.03
C ARG A 353 10.05 -5.41 16.97
N ASP A 354 9.46 -5.28 18.15
CA ASP A 354 8.05 -4.92 18.27
C ASP A 354 7.84 -3.54 17.64
N LEU A 355 7.26 -3.52 16.44
CA LEU A 355 6.90 -2.32 15.68
C LEU A 355 5.55 -1.74 16.14
N SER A 356 4.98 -2.21 17.26
CA SER A 356 3.74 -1.67 17.82
C SER A 356 3.83 -0.15 17.97
N GLY A 357 2.98 0.55 17.22
CA GLY A 357 2.91 2.01 17.20
C GLY A 357 3.63 2.73 16.05
N PHE A 358 4.16 2.00 15.05
CA PHE A 358 4.64 2.55 13.79
C PHE A 358 3.75 2.12 12.62
N GLU A 359 3.23 3.09 11.88
CA GLU A 359 2.48 2.88 10.64
C GLU A 359 3.30 3.37 9.45
N PRO A 360 3.64 2.50 8.50
CA PRO A 360 4.03 2.95 7.19
C PRO A 360 2.78 3.51 6.48
N ASN A 361 2.64 4.83 6.51
CA ASN A 361 1.65 5.55 5.72
C ASN A 361 1.98 5.45 4.22
N ALA A 362 1.52 4.37 3.60
CA ALA A 362 1.20 4.31 2.19
C ALA A 362 -0.28 3.93 2.08
N VAL A 363 -1.16 4.80 2.58
CA VAL A 363 -2.60 4.60 2.42
C VAL A 363 -2.92 4.75 0.92
N ILE A 364 -3.41 3.68 0.31
CA ILE A 364 -4.04 3.74 -1.02
C ILE A 364 -5.10 4.83 -0.95
N SER A 365 -4.95 5.87 -1.76
CA SER A 365 -5.89 6.99 -1.68
C SER A 365 -7.27 6.54 -2.15
N LYS A 366 -8.32 6.99 -1.45
CA LYS A 366 -9.70 6.87 -1.95
C LYS A 366 -9.99 7.86 -3.09
N GLU A 367 -9.13 8.87 -3.25
CA GLU A 367 -9.21 9.83 -4.35
C GLU A 367 -8.71 9.19 -5.65
N LYS A 368 -9.26 9.61 -6.79
CA LYS A 368 -8.79 9.16 -8.10
C LYS A 368 -7.37 9.69 -8.34
N ILE A 369 -6.39 8.79 -8.24
CA ILE A 369 -4.99 9.07 -8.54
C ILE A 369 -4.73 8.79 -10.02
N VAL A 370 -4.07 9.73 -10.69
CA VAL A 370 -3.56 9.57 -12.05
C VAL A 370 -2.05 9.66 -12.05
N THR A 371 -1.44 9.00 -13.02
CA THR A 371 0.00 8.98 -13.20
C THR A 371 0.37 9.68 -14.50
N ARG A 372 1.41 10.51 -14.46
CA ARG A 372 2.03 11.12 -15.64
C ARG A 372 3.54 10.96 -15.62
N ARG A 373 4.10 10.83 -16.81
CA ARG A 373 5.53 10.71 -17.06
C ARG A 373 6.05 12.04 -17.59
N PHE A 374 6.97 12.64 -16.86
CA PHE A 374 7.68 13.86 -17.23
C PHE A 374 9.15 13.52 -17.52
N VAL A 375 9.69 13.98 -18.63
CA VAL A 375 11.01 13.57 -19.15
C VAL A 375 11.98 14.75 -19.14
N PHE A 376 12.92 14.71 -18.21
CA PHE A 376 14.00 15.67 -18.10
C PHE A 376 15.21 15.16 -18.88
N ASP A 377 15.36 15.62 -20.12
CA ASP A 377 16.55 15.30 -20.92
C ASP A 377 17.83 15.91 -20.32
N LYS A 378 18.97 15.55 -20.89
CA LYS A 378 20.29 16.05 -20.46
C LYS A 378 20.37 17.58 -20.40
N SER A 379 19.87 18.28 -21.42
CA SER A 379 19.95 19.74 -21.52
C SER A 379 19.07 20.41 -20.46
N LYS A 380 17.87 19.88 -20.23
CA LYS A 380 16.96 20.38 -19.19
C LYS A 380 17.54 20.16 -17.79
N LEU A 381 18.14 18.99 -17.54
CA LEU A 381 18.82 18.71 -16.27
C LEU A 381 20.03 19.61 -16.03
N GLU A 382 20.84 19.89 -17.06
CA GLU A 382 21.93 20.85 -16.94
C GLU A 382 21.43 22.25 -16.58
N THR A 383 20.30 22.66 -17.16
CA THR A 383 19.65 23.93 -16.84
C THR A 383 19.18 23.96 -15.39
N LEU A 384 18.45 22.94 -14.93
CA LEU A 384 18.01 22.79 -13.54
C LEU A 384 19.18 22.78 -12.56
N LYS A 385 20.28 22.10 -12.87
CA LYS A 385 21.48 22.07 -12.03
C LYS A 385 22.15 23.44 -11.94
N LYS A 386 22.20 24.20 -13.04
CA LYS A 386 22.76 25.56 -13.06
C LYS A 386 21.90 26.52 -12.23
N SER A 387 20.58 26.48 -12.38
CA SER A 387 19.65 27.33 -11.62
C SER A 387 19.70 27.11 -10.12
N ALA A 388 19.99 25.89 -9.67
CA ALA A 388 20.19 25.60 -8.24
C ALA A 388 21.50 26.19 -7.67
N CYS A 389 22.47 26.51 -8.53
CA CYS A 389 23.77 27.07 -8.15
C CYS A 389 23.83 28.60 -8.25
N SER A 390 22.84 29.27 -8.88
CA SER A 390 23.00 30.65 -9.36
C SER A 390 22.70 31.77 -8.35
N ALA A 391 22.24 31.45 -7.13
CA ALA A 391 22.00 32.48 -6.11
C ALA A 391 23.34 32.93 -5.47
N ALA A 392 23.51 34.24 -5.28
CA ALA A 392 24.74 34.85 -4.76
C ALA A 392 25.17 34.32 -3.37
N GLU A 393 24.24 33.72 -2.62
CA GLU A 393 24.44 33.12 -1.30
C GLU A 393 24.31 31.57 -1.30
N SER A 394 24.16 30.93 -2.47
CA SER A 394 23.96 29.47 -2.55
C SER A 394 25.17 28.69 -2.06
N THR A 395 24.98 27.91 -1.00
CA THR A 395 25.97 26.93 -0.51
C THR A 395 25.93 25.61 -1.30
N VAL A 396 24.96 25.43 -2.20
CA VAL A 396 24.79 24.23 -3.01
C VAL A 396 25.73 24.28 -4.21
N LYS A 397 26.91 23.70 -4.06
CA LYS A 397 27.81 23.41 -5.20
C LYS A 397 27.48 22.05 -5.80
N ASP A 398 27.28 22.01 -7.12
CA ASP A 398 27.06 20.78 -7.91
C ASP A 398 25.92 19.86 -7.38
N PRO A 399 24.64 20.23 -7.54
CA PRO A 399 23.50 19.36 -7.25
C PRO A 399 23.54 18.06 -8.06
N THR A 400 23.15 16.95 -7.44
CA THR A 400 22.91 15.71 -8.18
C THR A 400 21.66 15.87 -9.06
N ARG A 401 21.57 15.10 -10.15
CA ARG A 401 20.38 15.13 -11.03
C ARG A 401 19.09 14.82 -10.27
N VAL A 402 19.15 13.89 -9.32
CA VAL A 402 18.03 13.52 -8.44
C VAL A 402 17.66 14.67 -7.50
N GLU A 403 18.65 15.31 -6.84
CA GLU A 403 18.38 16.47 -5.97
C GLU A 403 17.68 17.61 -6.75
N ALA A 404 18.14 17.88 -7.97
CA ALA A 404 17.59 18.93 -8.82
C ALA A 404 16.13 18.64 -9.24
N VAL A 405 15.86 17.46 -9.81
CA VAL A 405 14.51 17.08 -10.25
C VAL A 405 13.54 16.96 -9.07
N SER A 406 13.95 16.35 -7.96
CA SER A 406 13.09 16.22 -6.78
C SER A 406 12.71 17.59 -6.20
N ALA A 407 13.66 18.52 -6.10
CA ALA A 407 13.37 19.87 -5.62
C ALA A 407 12.44 20.64 -6.57
N PHE A 408 12.61 20.47 -7.87
CA PHE A 408 11.80 21.12 -8.89
C PHE A 408 10.35 20.60 -8.86
N ILE A 409 10.15 19.28 -8.84
CA ILE A 409 8.82 18.70 -8.70
C ILE A 409 8.19 19.08 -7.35
N TRP A 410 9.00 19.11 -6.28
CA TRP A 410 8.51 19.54 -4.96
C TRP A 410 8.05 21.00 -4.95
N SER A 411 8.74 21.93 -5.64
CA SER A 411 8.29 23.32 -5.74
C SER A 411 6.93 23.43 -6.44
N HIS A 412 6.76 22.74 -7.57
CA HIS A 412 5.50 22.75 -8.31
C HIS A 412 4.36 22.06 -7.54
N PHE A 413 4.67 21.00 -6.79
CA PHE A 413 3.72 20.38 -5.87
C PHE A 413 3.19 21.38 -4.83
N MET A 414 4.09 22.18 -4.24
CA MET A 414 3.70 23.22 -3.29
C MET A 414 2.88 24.32 -3.95
N GLU A 415 3.22 24.74 -5.17
CA GLU A 415 2.46 25.74 -5.92
C GLU A 415 1.01 25.26 -6.16
N VAL A 416 0.83 24.03 -6.63
CA VAL A 416 -0.49 23.42 -6.84
C VAL A 416 -1.30 23.31 -5.54
N ALA A 417 -0.67 22.84 -4.47
CA ALA A 417 -1.34 22.70 -3.18
C ALA A 417 -1.74 24.05 -2.57
N ASN A 418 -0.90 25.07 -2.69
CA ASN A 418 -1.20 26.43 -2.21
C ASN A 418 -2.30 27.10 -3.04
N ALA A 419 -2.35 26.87 -4.36
CA ALA A 419 -3.41 27.41 -5.21
C ALA A 419 -4.81 26.84 -4.87
N LYS A 420 -4.88 25.64 -4.28
CA LYS A 420 -6.14 25.03 -3.82
C LYS A 420 -6.54 25.40 -2.40
N ALA A 421 -5.58 25.84 -1.58
CA ALA A 421 -5.87 26.28 -0.23
C ALA A 421 -6.60 27.63 -0.24
N GLN A 422 -7.66 27.78 0.57
CA GLN A 422 -8.19 29.11 0.90
C GLN A 422 -7.08 29.93 1.59
N MET A 423 -7.09 31.26 1.39
CA MET A 423 -6.01 32.21 1.75
C MET A 423 -5.43 32.13 3.19
N ASP A 424 -6.07 31.40 4.11
CA ASP A 424 -5.65 31.26 5.52
C ASP A 424 -4.98 29.92 5.90
N SER A 425 -4.76 28.98 4.97
CA SER A 425 -4.18 27.68 5.32
C SER A 425 -2.64 27.73 5.45
N LYS A 426 -2.12 27.63 6.68
CA LYS A 426 -0.67 27.53 7.00
C LYS A 426 -0.14 26.10 6.83
N LYS A 427 -0.27 25.53 5.62
CA LYS A 427 0.21 24.17 5.34
C LYS A 427 1.74 24.10 5.28
N LEU A 428 2.29 23.16 6.04
CA LEU A 428 3.68 22.70 5.93
C LEU A 428 3.79 21.74 4.76
N PHE A 429 4.94 21.75 4.08
CA PHE A 429 5.22 20.81 3.01
C PHE A 429 6.47 20.01 3.32
N ALA A 430 6.45 18.71 3.03
CA ALA A 430 7.61 17.85 3.19
C ALA A 430 7.93 17.08 1.92
N ALA A 431 9.19 17.11 1.51
CA ALA A 431 9.73 16.12 0.58
C ALA A 431 10.35 14.97 1.36
N VAL A 432 9.90 13.75 1.05
CA VAL A 432 10.37 12.51 1.69
C VAL A 432 11.10 11.70 0.65
N HIS A 433 12.36 11.34 0.88
CA HIS A 433 13.15 10.58 -0.09
C HIS A 433 13.56 9.22 0.48
N ALA A 434 13.26 8.14 -0.22
CA ALA A 434 13.79 6.82 0.11
C ALA A 434 15.31 6.78 -0.16
N VAL A 435 16.08 6.26 0.80
CA VAL A 435 17.55 6.19 0.76
C VAL A 435 17.99 4.75 1.05
N ASN A 436 18.74 4.16 0.12
CA ASN A 436 19.36 2.84 0.29
C ASN A 436 20.40 2.88 1.43
N LEU A 437 20.22 2.03 2.44
CA LEU A 437 21.09 1.95 3.61
C LEU A 437 22.35 1.11 3.36
N ARG A 438 22.35 0.20 2.38
CA ARG A 438 23.50 -0.69 2.09
C ARG A 438 24.84 0.05 2.01
N PRO A 439 25.00 1.12 1.20
CA PRO A 439 26.26 1.87 1.12
C PRO A 439 26.53 2.79 2.31
N LYS A 440 25.57 2.94 3.24
CA LYS A 440 25.65 3.83 4.40
C LYS A 440 26.12 3.10 5.66
N MET A 441 26.01 1.78 5.71
CA MET A 441 26.49 0.97 6.84
C MET A 441 28.01 1.06 6.98
N HIS A 442 28.52 0.76 8.18
CA HIS A 442 29.97 0.73 8.44
C HIS A 442 30.38 -0.59 9.13
N PRO A 443 31.05 -1.52 8.41
CA PRO A 443 31.39 -1.43 6.98
C PRO A 443 30.14 -1.47 6.07
N PRO A 444 30.22 -0.97 4.82
CA PRO A 444 29.13 -1.11 3.85
C PRO A 444 28.79 -2.58 3.63
N ILE A 445 27.50 -2.91 3.62
CA ILE A 445 27.05 -4.27 3.35
C ILE A 445 26.96 -4.52 1.85
N SER A 446 26.98 -5.81 1.47
CA SER A 446 26.97 -6.22 0.06
C SER A 446 25.81 -5.59 -0.69
N LYS A 447 26.07 -5.14 -1.92
CA LYS A 447 25.01 -4.73 -2.85
C LYS A 447 24.04 -5.88 -3.17
N HIS A 448 24.47 -7.14 -2.96
CA HIS A 448 23.67 -8.35 -3.15
C HIS A 448 22.86 -8.76 -1.92
N ALA A 449 22.93 -8.00 -0.81
CA ALA A 449 22.07 -8.20 0.35
C ALA A 449 20.60 -8.08 -0.07
N PHE A 450 19.83 -9.15 0.12
CA PHE A 450 18.44 -9.26 -0.27
C PHE A 450 17.53 -8.82 0.87
N GLY A 451 16.49 -8.06 0.55
CA GLY A 451 15.53 -7.58 1.54
C GLY A 451 15.31 -6.07 1.47
N ASN A 452 14.46 -5.57 2.37
CA ASN A 452 14.23 -4.14 2.55
C ASN A 452 15.34 -3.52 3.41
N LEU A 453 16.22 -2.70 2.80
CA LEU A 453 17.29 -2.00 3.51
C LEU A 453 17.35 -0.54 3.07
N TRP A 454 16.35 0.22 3.52
CA TRP A 454 16.17 1.62 3.16
C TRP A 454 15.60 2.42 4.34
N SER A 455 15.78 3.75 4.32
CA SER A 455 15.14 4.69 5.27
C SER A 455 14.65 5.94 4.54
N PHE A 456 13.88 6.78 5.21
CA PHE A 456 13.35 8.03 4.68
C PHE A 456 14.16 9.24 5.14
N ALA A 457 14.60 10.06 4.18
CA ALA A 457 15.10 11.40 4.43
C ALA A 457 13.94 12.40 4.35
N LEU A 458 13.73 13.20 5.40
CA LEU A 458 12.68 14.20 5.47
C LEU A 458 13.26 15.61 5.33
N ALA A 459 12.86 16.32 4.28
CA ALA A 459 13.08 17.76 4.10
C ALA A 459 11.75 18.49 4.28
N VAL A 460 11.71 19.52 5.14
CA VAL A 460 10.47 20.27 5.44
C VAL A 460 10.65 21.71 4.98
N SER A 461 9.62 22.26 4.35
CA SER A 461 9.48 23.68 4.00
C SER A 461 8.32 24.28 4.80
N LYS A 462 8.60 25.36 5.53
CA LYS A 462 7.60 26.05 6.35
C LYS A 462 6.91 27.19 5.60
N PRO A 463 5.68 27.57 5.97
CA PRO A 463 4.96 28.69 5.34
C PRO A 463 5.74 30.00 5.34
N GLU A 464 6.50 30.30 6.41
CA GLU A 464 7.22 31.57 6.57
C GLU A 464 8.60 31.61 5.89
N GLU A 465 9.06 30.48 5.33
CA GLU A 465 10.39 30.36 4.74
C GLU A 465 10.38 30.70 3.24
N ASP A 466 11.52 31.20 2.74
CA ASP A 466 11.74 31.33 1.30
C ASP A 466 11.61 29.94 0.63
N LYS A 467 10.90 29.89 -0.48
CA LYS A 467 10.61 28.68 -1.26
C LYS A 467 11.40 28.66 -2.57
N ASP A 468 12.42 29.49 -2.67
CA ASP A 468 13.35 29.50 -3.77
C ASP A 468 13.92 28.10 -4.05
N TYR A 469 14.02 27.78 -5.34
CA TYR A 469 14.44 26.46 -5.81
C TYR A 469 15.80 26.02 -5.23
N HIS A 470 16.75 26.94 -5.06
CA HIS A 470 18.07 26.63 -4.50
C HIS A 470 18.00 26.22 -3.02
N ASP A 471 17.11 26.82 -2.22
CA ASP A 471 16.88 26.45 -0.82
C ASP A 471 16.24 25.07 -0.70
N LEU A 472 15.27 24.74 -1.56
CA LEU A 472 14.66 23.41 -1.60
C LEU A 472 15.69 22.32 -1.93
N VAL A 473 16.59 22.58 -2.89
CA VAL A 473 17.71 21.69 -3.20
C VAL A 473 18.64 21.52 -2.00
N PHE A 474 18.95 22.61 -1.30
CA PHE A 474 19.78 22.59 -0.09
C PHE A 474 19.14 21.74 1.03
N LYS A 475 17.84 21.94 1.30
CA LYS A 475 17.06 21.19 2.29
C LYS A 475 17.05 19.70 1.98
N LEU A 476 16.78 19.32 0.73
CA LEU A 476 16.80 17.93 0.27
C LEU A 476 18.19 17.31 0.43
N ARG A 477 19.24 18.00 -0.01
CA ARG A 477 20.62 17.56 0.13
C ARG A 477 20.98 17.29 1.58
N ASN A 478 20.66 18.21 2.49
CA ASN A 478 20.95 18.05 3.90
C ASN A 478 20.17 16.90 4.52
N ALA A 479 18.90 16.75 4.19
CA ALA A 479 18.08 15.63 4.65
C ALA A 479 18.66 14.28 4.21
N ILE A 480 19.05 14.14 2.93
CA ILE A 480 19.62 12.90 2.40
C ILE A 480 21.01 12.62 3.01
N ARG A 481 21.85 13.64 3.18
CA ARG A 481 23.21 13.50 3.77
C ARG A 481 23.19 13.15 5.26
N LYS A 482 22.13 13.54 5.99
CA LYS A 482 21.94 13.13 7.39
C LYS A 482 21.80 11.61 7.56
N ILE A 483 21.39 10.89 6.51
CA ILE A 483 21.39 9.42 6.50
C ILE A 483 22.80 8.93 6.14
N ASN A 484 23.65 8.90 7.17
CA ASN A 484 25.05 8.47 7.13
C ASN A 484 25.27 7.25 8.06
N GLY A 485 26.52 6.81 8.22
CA GLY A 485 26.84 5.63 9.04
C GLY A 485 26.47 5.78 10.52
N ASP A 486 26.54 7.00 11.07
CA ASP A 486 26.13 7.25 12.44
C ASP A 486 24.61 7.14 12.59
N TYR A 487 23.84 7.66 11.62
CA TYR A 487 22.39 7.46 11.58
C TYR A 487 22.02 5.97 11.54
N VAL A 488 22.73 5.17 10.72
CA VAL A 488 22.51 3.72 10.63
C VAL A 488 22.81 3.06 11.97
N LYS A 489 23.92 3.38 12.64
CA LYS A 489 24.23 2.81 13.97
C LYS A 489 23.12 3.09 14.98
N LYS A 490 22.63 4.33 15.02
CA LYS A 490 21.49 4.71 15.87
C LYS A 490 20.20 3.95 15.53
N LEU A 491 19.99 3.67 14.24
CA LEU A 491 18.88 2.83 13.77
C LEU A 491 19.03 1.38 14.26
N GLN A 492 20.25 0.85 14.27
CA GLN A 492 20.58 -0.50 14.76
C GLN A 492 20.43 -0.61 16.28
N ASP A 493 20.74 0.45 17.04
CA ASP A 493 20.56 0.53 18.49
C ASP A 493 19.06 0.60 18.85
N GLY A 494 18.29 1.32 18.03
CA GLY A 494 16.83 1.28 17.86
C GLY A 494 15.94 1.90 18.97
N GLU A 495 16.45 2.20 20.17
CA GLU A 495 15.74 3.10 21.11
C GLU A 495 15.65 4.54 20.56
N GLU A 496 16.74 5.02 19.93
CA GLU A 496 16.81 6.38 19.38
C GLU A 496 15.95 6.53 18.12
N TYR A 497 15.80 5.46 17.32
CA TYR A 497 14.92 5.45 16.14
C TYR A 497 13.43 5.45 16.52
N LEU A 498 13.02 4.66 17.51
CA LEU A 498 11.65 4.72 18.05
C LEU A 498 11.34 6.13 18.59
N ASN A 499 12.30 6.78 19.25
CA ASN A 499 12.14 8.17 19.71
C ASN A 499 12.14 9.20 18.58
N TYR A 500 12.94 8.99 17.52
CA TYR A 500 12.91 9.79 16.29
C TYR A 500 11.54 9.69 15.60
N LEU A 501 11.04 8.47 15.40
CA LEU A 501 9.72 8.20 14.82
C LEU A 501 8.59 8.80 15.67
N LYS A 502 8.65 8.69 17.00
CA LYS A 502 7.71 9.33 17.94
C LYS A 502 7.73 10.86 17.84
N ARG A 503 8.91 11.49 17.72
CA ARG A 503 9.04 12.95 17.53
C ARG A 503 8.55 13.42 16.17
N SER A 504 8.81 12.64 15.12
CA SER A 504 8.29 12.94 13.77
C SER A 504 6.76 12.82 13.73
N LYS A 505 6.19 11.84 14.43
CA LYS A 505 4.74 11.66 14.62
C LYS A 505 4.05 12.84 15.34
N GLU A 506 4.68 13.47 16.32
CA GLU A 506 4.17 14.72 16.93
C GLU A 506 4.10 15.90 15.94
N GLN A 507 5.02 15.93 14.95
CA GLN A 507 4.96 16.89 13.83
C GLN A 507 3.93 16.48 12.77
N PHE A 508 3.69 15.18 12.56
CA PHE A 508 2.79 14.64 11.54
C PHE A 508 1.31 14.59 11.95
N SER A 509 1.01 14.54 13.26
CA SER A 509 -0.37 14.38 13.77
C SER A 509 -1.20 15.67 13.78
N ARG A 510 -0.63 16.81 13.38
CA ARG A 510 -1.34 18.11 13.39
C ARG A 510 -2.23 18.35 12.17
N GLY A 511 -2.23 17.47 11.17
CA GLY A 511 -3.03 17.65 9.95
C GLY A 511 -2.53 18.76 9.00
N ASP A 512 -1.46 19.45 9.39
CA ASP A 512 -0.92 20.60 8.67
C ASP A 512 0.18 20.24 7.65
N LEU A 513 0.60 18.97 7.52
CA LEU A 513 1.74 18.58 6.68
C LEU A 513 1.33 17.78 5.44
N GLU A 514 1.64 18.31 4.26
CA GLU A 514 1.50 17.59 2.98
C GLU A 514 2.83 16.99 2.53
N PHE A 515 2.81 15.70 2.19
CA PHE A 515 3.99 14.97 1.74
C PHE A 515 4.06 14.88 0.22
N CYS A 516 5.28 15.06 -0.30
CA CYS A 516 5.70 14.68 -1.64
C CYS A 516 6.79 13.60 -1.51
N ASN A 517 6.45 12.36 -1.84
CA ASN A 517 7.30 11.19 -1.63
C ASN A 517 8.10 10.88 -2.89
N PHE A 518 9.39 10.62 -2.75
CA PHE A 518 10.31 10.33 -3.84
C PHE A 518 11.00 8.98 -3.62
N SER A 519 10.98 8.14 -4.65
CA SER A 519 11.83 6.95 -4.74
C SER A 519 12.66 7.04 -6.01
N SER A 520 13.99 6.96 -5.89
CA SER A 520 14.90 7.08 -7.03
C SER A 520 15.50 5.73 -7.39
N TRP A 521 15.23 5.29 -8.62
CA TRP A 521 15.78 4.10 -9.24
C TRP A 521 16.94 4.42 -10.20
N CYS A 522 17.30 5.71 -10.33
CA CYS A 522 18.30 6.20 -11.30
C CYS A 522 19.69 5.54 -11.18
N ARG A 523 20.05 5.04 -9.98
CA ARG A 523 21.36 4.40 -9.73
C ARG A 523 21.32 2.89 -9.83
N PHE A 524 20.16 2.29 -10.11
CA PHE A 524 20.08 0.87 -10.34
C PHE A 524 20.45 0.56 -11.80
N PRO A 525 21.24 -0.50 -12.05
CA PRO A 525 21.70 -0.86 -13.40
C PRO A 525 20.62 -1.59 -14.19
N VAL A 526 19.40 -1.03 -14.28
CA VAL A 526 18.26 -1.74 -14.91
C VAL A 526 18.42 -1.86 -16.42
N TYR A 527 19.02 -0.86 -17.07
CA TYR A 527 19.35 -0.93 -18.49
C TYR A 527 20.51 -1.88 -18.81
N GLU A 528 21.16 -2.46 -17.80
CA GLU A 528 22.21 -3.49 -17.98
C GLU A 528 21.65 -4.92 -17.99
N VAL A 529 20.34 -5.10 -17.74
CA VAL A 529 19.68 -6.41 -17.72
C VAL A 529 19.58 -6.98 -19.13
N ASP A 530 20.56 -7.80 -19.51
CA ASP A 530 20.67 -8.44 -20.82
C ASP A 530 20.53 -9.96 -20.67
N TYR A 531 19.46 -10.54 -21.22
CA TYR A 531 19.21 -11.99 -21.17
C TYR A 531 20.03 -12.79 -22.22
N GLY A 532 20.98 -12.13 -22.89
CA GLY A 532 21.83 -12.62 -23.99
C GLY A 532 21.42 -12.06 -25.36
N TRP A 533 20.50 -11.10 -25.35
CA TRP A 533 19.70 -10.66 -26.49
C TRP A 533 19.84 -9.14 -26.72
N GLY A 534 20.76 -8.52 -25.99
CA GLY A 534 20.90 -7.07 -25.95
C GLY A 534 20.13 -6.46 -24.78
N LYS A 535 20.51 -5.22 -24.50
CA LYS A 535 19.93 -4.39 -23.44
C LYS A 535 18.54 -3.87 -23.79
N PRO A 536 17.69 -3.57 -22.80
CA PRO A 536 16.39 -2.98 -23.05
C PRO A 536 16.50 -1.62 -23.75
N VAL A 537 15.56 -1.33 -24.63
CA VAL A 537 15.41 -0.02 -25.30
C VAL A 537 14.63 0.98 -24.44
N TRP A 538 13.78 0.48 -23.56
CA TRP A 538 13.04 1.31 -22.60
C TRP A 538 12.71 0.48 -21.36
N VAL A 539 12.76 1.12 -20.20
CA VAL A 539 12.42 0.53 -18.91
C VAL A 539 11.48 1.49 -18.21
N CYS A 540 10.33 0.98 -17.75
CA CYS A 540 9.32 1.82 -17.12
C CYS A 540 8.65 1.13 -15.92
N THR A 541 7.80 1.88 -15.24
CA THR A 541 6.86 1.37 -14.25
C THR A 541 5.43 1.66 -14.73
N THR A 542 4.42 1.49 -13.87
CA THR A 542 3.00 1.77 -14.20
C THR A 542 2.33 2.64 -13.13
N ALA A 543 1.05 2.94 -13.33
CA ALA A 543 0.30 3.83 -12.47
C ALA A 543 0.16 3.28 -11.04
N MET A 544 0.45 4.13 -10.04
CA MET A 544 0.36 3.78 -8.63
C MET A 544 -0.81 4.51 -7.96
N PRO A 545 -1.61 3.85 -7.10
CA PRO A 545 -2.74 4.48 -6.44
C PRO A 545 -2.34 5.24 -5.17
N PHE A 546 -1.07 5.66 -5.08
CA PHE A 546 -0.55 6.41 -3.93
C PHE A 546 -0.51 7.89 -4.26
N LYS A 547 -1.12 8.68 -3.37
CA LYS A 547 -1.12 10.13 -3.46
C LYS A 547 0.29 10.69 -3.29
N ASN A 548 0.68 11.57 -4.19
CA ASN A 548 1.91 12.36 -4.15
C ASN A 548 3.18 11.50 -4.05
N VAL A 549 3.26 10.44 -4.85
CA VAL A 549 4.47 9.61 -4.97
C VAL A 549 5.09 9.84 -6.34
N VAL A 550 6.41 10.04 -6.37
CA VAL A 550 7.22 10.26 -7.56
C VAL A 550 8.29 9.16 -7.65
N ILE A 551 8.28 8.39 -8.73
CA ILE A 551 9.37 7.45 -9.06
C ILE A 551 10.29 8.12 -10.07
N LEU A 552 11.58 8.22 -9.75
CA LEU A 552 12.60 8.76 -10.64
C LEU A 552 13.40 7.63 -11.27
N MET A 553 13.38 7.53 -12.59
CA MET A 553 14.10 6.52 -13.37
C MET A 553 15.09 7.21 -14.31
N SER A 554 16.24 6.59 -14.56
CA SER A 554 17.18 7.11 -15.57
C SER A 554 16.63 6.87 -16.98
N THR A 555 16.91 7.77 -17.92
CA THR A 555 16.76 7.48 -19.34
C THR A 555 17.80 6.44 -19.80
N ARG A 556 17.59 5.84 -20.96
CA ARG A 556 18.46 4.78 -21.51
C ARG A 556 19.94 5.16 -21.63
N ASP A 557 20.22 6.39 -22.04
CA ASP A 557 21.57 6.95 -22.17
C ASP A 557 22.21 7.30 -20.81
N GLY A 558 21.43 7.24 -19.73
CA GLY A 558 21.86 7.49 -18.37
C GLY A 558 21.99 8.97 -18.00
N ASP A 559 21.81 9.89 -18.95
CA ASP A 559 22.02 11.34 -18.75
C ASP A 559 20.75 12.07 -18.30
N GLY A 560 19.57 11.64 -18.75
CA GLY A 560 18.25 12.15 -18.39
C GLY A 560 17.59 11.46 -17.20
N ILE A 561 16.40 11.96 -16.81
CA ILE A 561 15.52 11.39 -15.78
C ILE A 561 14.07 11.39 -16.27
N GLU A 562 13.39 10.25 -16.16
CA GLU A 562 11.93 10.17 -16.23
C GLU A 562 11.35 10.23 -14.81
N ALA A 563 10.42 11.16 -14.57
CA ALA A 563 9.67 11.28 -13.33
C ALA A 563 8.24 10.80 -13.53
N TRP A 564 7.89 9.73 -12.81
CA TRP A 564 6.54 9.14 -12.80
C TRP A 564 5.79 9.69 -11.60
N VAL A 565 5.01 10.75 -11.84
CA VAL A 565 4.32 11.53 -10.81
C VAL A 565 2.91 10.97 -10.64
N ASN A 566 2.54 10.60 -9.40
CA ASN A 566 1.25 10.04 -9.04
C ASN A 566 0.53 11.03 -8.12
N MET A 567 -0.55 11.65 -8.59
CA MET A 567 -1.27 12.69 -7.85
C MET A 567 -2.77 12.60 -8.11
N VAL A 568 -3.56 13.27 -7.27
CA VAL A 568 -5.00 13.43 -7.50
C VAL A 568 -5.22 14.08 -8.87
N GLU A 569 -6.20 13.57 -9.63
CA GLU A 569 -6.48 13.99 -11.02
C GLU A 569 -6.48 15.51 -11.21
N ASP A 570 -7.22 16.23 -10.38
CA ASP A 570 -7.27 17.70 -10.46
C ASP A 570 -5.92 18.37 -10.19
N ASN A 571 -5.09 17.82 -9.30
CA ASN A 571 -3.75 18.38 -9.04
C ASN A 571 -2.82 18.11 -10.23
N MET A 572 -2.94 16.92 -10.84
CA MET A 572 -2.17 16.59 -12.04
C MET A 572 -2.54 17.50 -13.20
N ALA A 573 -3.83 17.76 -13.41
CA ALA A 573 -4.30 18.67 -14.45
C ALA A 573 -3.67 20.06 -14.32
N MET A 574 -3.46 20.55 -13.10
CA MET A 574 -2.75 21.81 -12.87
C MET A 574 -1.27 21.74 -13.26
N LEU A 575 -0.57 20.65 -12.94
CA LEU A 575 0.83 20.45 -13.36
C LEU A 575 0.97 20.32 -14.89
N GLU A 576 0.00 19.68 -15.55
CA GLU A 576 -0.03 19.53 -17.02
C GLU A 576 -0.29 20.85 -17.76
N HIS A 577 -0.66 21.93 -17.05
CA HIS A 577 -0.77 23.28 -17.61
C HIS A 577 0.32 24.24 -17.10
N ASP A 578 1.25 23.74 -16.28
CA ASP A 578 2.34 24.54 -15.74
C ASP A 578 3.43 24.73 -16.81
N HIS A 579 3.41 25.90 -17.45
CA HIS A 579 4.38 26.24 -18.50
C HIS A 579 5.84 26.20 -18.03
N LYS A 580 6.11 26.48 -16.75
CA LYS A 580 7.48 26.45 -16.22
C LYS A 580 7.94 25.00 -16.06
N LEU A 581 7.09 24.12 -15.55
CA LEU A 581 7.37 22.69 -15.48
C LEU A 581 7.57 22.09 -16.88
N LEU A 582 6.62 22.30 -17.79
CA LEU A 582 6.66 21.76 -19.16
C LEU A 582 7.81 22.32 -20.01
N SER A 583 8.33 23.50 -19.69
CA SER A 583 9.51 24.03 -20.38
C SER A 583 10.79 23.23 -20.10
N LEU A 584 10.80 22.44 -19.04
CA LEU A 584 11.95 21.67 -18.55
C LEU A 584 11.70 20.16 -18.47
N ALA A 585 10.51 19.67 -18.83
CA ALA A 585 10.06 18.31 -18.53
C ALA A 585 9.20 17.68 -19.65
#